data_AF-A0A656Y2S9-F1
#
_entry.id   AF-A0A656Y2S9-F1
#
_cell.length_a   1.000
_cell.length_b   1.000
_cell.length_c   1.000
_cell.angle_alpha   90.00
_cell.angle_beta   90.00
_cell.angle_gamma   90.00
#
_symmetry.space_group_name_H-M   'P 1'
#
loop_
_entity.id
_entity.type
_entity.pdbx_description
1 polymer ?
#
loop_
_entity_poly.entity_id
_entity_poly.type
_entity_poly.pdbx_seq_one_letter_code
_entity_poly.pdbx_strand_id
1 'polypeptide(L)'
;MSEPPVIPSPAVRAQILATEHWSLLGTRSTLWSEVMSRITIHLTVVSASLVVLALVAQTSGFGTPFRILSIGLASVALILGTLTAVRVMNASHDDSALILGMNRIRAAYVALDPGVAEYLVTSWGDDRAGLMRTYTMGLRRSTLSHVIGSTSMFVNVVNALVAGTLGALVANAAGASAAVTAVVGSLCGLAYLGAWIEYGRRTFTDPGAGVTRTG
;
A
#
# COMPACT_ATOMS: atom_id res chain seq x y z
N MET A 1 -13.13 -21.92 -48.66
CA MET A 1 -13.58 -22.80 -47.56
C MET A 1 -12.62 -22.59 -46.41
N SER A 2 -12.93 -21.70 -45.46
CA SER A 2 -12.10 -21.49 -44.28
C SER A 2 -12.29 -22.68 -43.34
N GLU A 3 -11.20 -23.37 -43.03
CA GLU A 3 -11.17 -24.49 -42.09
C GLU A 3 -11.78 -24.06 -40.74
N PRO A 4 -12.67 -24.87 -40.13
CA PRO A 4 -13.28 -24.50 -38.86
C PRO A 4 -12.18 -24.37 -37.78
N PRO A 5 -12.28 -23.36 -36.88
CA PRO A 5 -11.24 -23.13 -35.90
C PRO A 5 -11.05 -24.37 -35.02
N VAL A 6 -9.81 -24.86 -34.94
CA VAL A 6 -9.44 -26.00 -34.09
C VAL A 6 -9.67 -25.63 -32.63
N ILE A 7 -10.61 -26.31 -31.99
CA ILE A 7 -10.93 -26.14 -30.57
C ILE A 7 -9.82 -26.86 -29.77
N PRO A 8 -9.01 -26.14 -28.96
CA PRO A 8 -7.94 -26.78 -28.19
C PRO A 8 -8.52 -27.76 -27.18
N SER A 9 -7.82 -28.85 -26.91
CA SER A 9 -8.23 -29.85 -25.90
C SER A 9 -8.34 -29.21 -24.51
N PRO A 10 -9.17 -29.77 -23.59
CA PRO A 10 -9.27 -29.28 -22.22
C PRO A 10 -7.92 -29.19 -21.49
N ALA A 11 -7.01 -30.13 -21.76
CA ALA A 11 -5.66 -30.13 -21.21
C ALA A 11 -4.83 -28.92 -21.68
N VAL A 12 -4.87 -28.61 -22.98
CA VAL A 12 -4.17 -27.44 -23.54
C VAL A 12 -4.75 -26.14 -22.97
N ARG A 13 -6.08 -26.06 -22.83
CA ARG A 13 -6.74 -24.90 -22.20
C ARG A 13 -6.32 -24.73 -20.75
N ALA A 14 -6.33 -25.81 -19.97
CA ALA A 14 -5.89 -25.79 -18.57
C ALA A 14 -4.43 -25.34 -18.45
N GLN A 15 -3.55 -25.80 -19.35
CA GLN A 15 -2.15 -25.38 -19.38
C GLN A 15 -2.00 -23.88 -19.67
N ILE A 16 -2.68 -23.35 -20.69
CA ILE A 16 -2.64 -21.92 -21.02
C ILE A 16 -3.11 -21.06 -19.84
N LEU A 17 -4.24 -21.44 -19.23
CA LEU A 17 -4.79 -20.75 -18.07
C LEU A 17 -3.86 -20.84 -16.85
N ALA A 18 -3.22 -21.99 -16.63
CA ALA A 18 -2.24 -22.15 -15.57
C ALA A 18 -1.03 -21.25 -15.78
N THR A 19 -0.50 -21.15 -17.00
CA THR A 19 0.61 -20.24 -17.33
C THR A 19 0.25 -18.78 -17.01
N GLU A 20 -0.94 -18.33 -17.40
CA GLU A 20 -1.40 -16.97 -17.06
C GLU A 20 -1.57 -16.80 -15.54
N HIS A 21 -2.13 -17.79 -14.84
CA HIS A 21 -2.27 -17.73 -13.38
C HIS A 21 -0.92 -17.59 -12.67
N TRP A 22 0.09 -18.35 -13.11
CA TRP A 22 1.46 -18.24 -12.58
C TRP A 22 2.10 -16.90 -12.92
N SER A 23 1.83 -16.34 -14.11
CA SER A 23 2.26 -14.99 -14.49
C SER A 23 1.71 -13.95 -13.52
N LEU A 24 0.39 -13.96 -13.25
CA LEU A 24 -0.25 -13.04 -12.30
C LEU A 24 0.28 -13.20 -10.87
N LEU A 25 0.51 -14.43 -10.40
CA LEU A 25 1.15 -14.69 -9.11
C LEU A 25 2.56 -14.11 -9.03
N GLY A 26 3.35 -14.28 -10.10
CA GLY A 26 4.68 -13.71 -10.23
C GLY A 26 4.65 -12.19 -10.15
N THR A 27 3.82 -11.54 -10.97
CA THR A 27 3.63 -10.08 -10.95
C THR A 27 3.24 -9.57 -9.57
N ARG A 28 2.29 -10.25 -8.92
CA ARG A 28 1.84 -9.92 -7.55
C ARG A 28 2.97 -10.02 -6.53
N SER A 29 3.81 -11.05 -6.62
CA SER A 29 4.96 -11.23 -5.72
C SER A 29 6.01 -10.11 -5.89
N THR A 30 6.33 -9.76 -7.15
CA THR A 30 7.26 -8.66 -7.45
C THR A 30 6.73 -7.31 -6.97
N LEU A 31 5.42 -7.07 -7.16
CA LEU A 31 4.73 -5.88 -6.68
C LEU A 31 4.89 -5.70 -5.17
N TRP A 32 4.60 -6.74 -4.39
CA TRP A 32 4.73 -6.67 -2.92
C TRP A 32 6.17 -6.60 -2.45
N SER A 33 7.10 -7.24 -3.17
CA SER A 33 8.54 -7.14 -2.89
C SER A 33 9.06 -5.72 -3.08
N GLU A 34 8.64 -5.01 -4.14
CA GLU A 34 8.94 -3.59 -4.34
C GLU A 34 8.44 -2.74 -3.18
N VAL A 35 7.17 -2.94 -2.79
CA VAL A 35 6.55 -2.20 -1.67
C VAL A 35 7.30 -2.42 -0.37
N MET A 36 7.59 -3.68 -0.01
CA MET A 36 8.30 -4.00 1.23
C MET A 36 9.74 -3.47 1.22
N SER A 37 10.40 -3.47 0.07
CA SER A 37 11.73 -2.87 -0.10
C SER A 37 11.70 -1.37 0.19
N ARG A 38 10.73 -0.63 -0.37
CA ARG A 38 10.57 0.81 -0.12
C ARG A 38 10.30 1.12 1.35
N ILE A 39 9.43 0.35 2.00
CA ILE A 39 9.13 0.50 3.44
C ILE A 39 10.40 0.27 4.27
N THR A 40 11.14 -0.79 3.99
CA THR A 40 12.39 -1.12 4.69
C THR A 40 13.43 -0.01 4.53
N ILE A 41 13.61 0.50 3.30
CA ILE A 41 14.52 1.60 3.02
C ILE A 41 14.09 2.86 3.79
N HIS A 42 12.80 3.19 3.79
CA HIS A 42 12.29 4.34 4.53
C HIS A 42 12.58 4.24 6.04
N LEU A 43 12.25 3.12 6.68
CA LEU A 43 12.53 2.89 8.11
C LEU A 43 14.03 2.92 8.41
N THR A 44 14.85 2.39 7.50
CA THR A 44 16.31 2.44 7.61
C THR A 44 16.83 3.87 7.56
N VAL A 45 16.36 4.69 6.62
CA VAL A 45 16.74 6.11 6.50
C VAL A 45 16.31 6.91 7.73
N VAL A 46 15.09 6.69 8.24
CA VAL A 46 14.62 7.32 9.48
C VAL A 46 15.51 6.94 10.66
N SER A 47 15.82 5.65 10.81
CA SER A 47 16.67 5.16 11.90
C SER A 47 18.09 5.72 11.82
N ALA A 48 18.71 5.69 10.65
CA ALA A 48 20.03 6.25 10.42
C ALA A 48 20.06 7.77 10.68
N SER A 49 18.99 8.48 10.31
CA SER A 49 18.85 9.92 10.60
C SER A 49 18.86 10.19 12.10
N LEU A 50 18.16 9.39 12.91
CA LEU A 50 18.17 9.51 14.37
C LEU A 50 19.56 9.26 14.95
N VAL A 51 20.31 8.28 14.43
CA VAL A 51 21.69 8.01 14.83
C VAL A 51 22.59 9.22 14.53
N VAL A 52 22.51 9.78 13.32
CA VAL A 52 23.27 10.98 12.94
C VAL A 52 22.95 12.15 13.87
N LEU A 53 21.67 12.39 14.18
CA LEU A 53 21.26 13.45 15.09
C LEU A 53 21.78 13.23 16.51
N ALA A 54 21.74 11.99 17.01
CA ALA A 54 22.28 11.67 18.34
C ALA A 54 23.79 11.92 18.42
N LEU A 55 24.55 11.60 17.37
CA LEU A 55 25.98 11.86 17.31
C LEU A 55 26.28 13.37 17.27
N VAL A 56 25.54 14.14 16.47
CA VAL A 56 25.71 15.60 16.41
C VAL A 56 25.34 16.26 17.74
N ALA A 57 24.27 15.80 18.39
CA ALA A 57 23.89 16.29 19.72
C ALA A 57 24.98 16.01 20.77
N GLN A 58 25.65 14.86 20.71
CA GLN A 58 26.73 14.50 21.63
C GLN A 58 27.99 15.35 21.42
N THR A 59 28.33 15.68 20.16
CA THR A 59 29.56 16.43 19.87
C THR A 59 29.38 17.94 19.98
N SER A 60 28.23 18.46 19.55
CA SER A 60 28.00 19.90 19.32
C SER A 60 26.81 20.45 20.11
N GLY A 61 26.09 19.61 20.86
CA GLY A 61 24.85 19.99 21.55
C GLY A 61 23.68 20.28 20.61
N PHE A 62 22.64 20.91 21.16
CA PHE A 62 21.38 21.24 20.44
C PHE A 62 21.39 22.62 19.77
N GLY A 63 22.56 23.05 19.29
CA GLY A 63 22.77 24.35 18.64
C GLY A 63 22.23 24.45 17.22
N THR A 64 22.60 25.52 16.50
CA THR A 64 22.18 25.76 15.11
C THR A 64 22.47 24.60 14.14
N PRO A 65 23.65 23.94 14.18
CA PRO A 65 23.92 22.80 13.30
C PRO A 65 22.94 21.64 13.49
N PHE A 66 22.60 21.31 14.74
CA PHE A 66 21.63 20.27 15.06
C PHE A 66 20.23 20.63 14.53
N ARG A 67 19.82 21.90 14.66
CA ARG A 67 18.51 22.37 14.15
C ARG A 67 18.39 22.25 12.64
N ILE A 68 19.41 22.72 11.92
CA ILE A 68 19.44 22.63 10.45
C ILE A 68 19.39 21.17 10.00
N LEU A 69 20.21 20.32 10.61
CA LEU A 69 20.29 18.91 10.25
C LEU A 69 19.02 18.13 10.58
N SER A 70 18.42 18.38 11.75
CA SER A 70 17.17 17.71 12.17
C SER A 70 16.00 18.07 11.26
N ILE A 71 15.84 19.35 10.91
CA ILE A 71 14.81 19.79 9.95
C ILE A 71 15.07 19.17 8.57
N GLY A 72 16.32 19.19 8.10
CA GLY A 72 16.69 18.62 6.80
C GLY A 72 16.41 17.12 6.71
N LEU A 73 16.88 16.34 7.70
CA LEU A 73 16.68 14.89 7.75
C LEU A 73 15.20 14.52 7.94
N ALA A 74 14.46 15.22 8.80
CA ALA A 74 13.02 15.00 8.97
C ALA A 74 12.24 15.31 7.68
N SER A 75 12.65 16.35 6.93
CA SER A 75 12.05 16.68 5.64
C SER A 75 12.28 15.58 4.60
N VAL A 76 13.53 15.12 4.45
CA VAL A 76 13.86 14.02 3.52
C VAL A 76 13.14 12.74 3.90
N ALA A 77 13.11 12.41 5.20
CA ALA A 77 12.38 11.25 5.71
C ALA A 77 10.88 11.35 5.36
N LEU A 78 10.25 12.50 5.56
CA LEU A 78 8.83 12.68 5.25
C LEU A 78 8.54 12.58 3.75
N ILE A 79 9.41 13.12 2.89
CA ILE A 79 9.27 13.01 1.44
C ILE A 79 9.35 11.54 1.02
N LEU A 80 10.39 10.82 1.44
CA LEU A 80 10.56 9.39 1.13
C LEU A 80 9.40 8.55 1.65
N GLY A 81 8.95 8.83 2.88
CA GLY A 81 7.81 8.17 3.49
C GLY A 81 6.53 8.40 2.72
N THR A 82 6.29 9.64 2.27
CA THR A 82 5.09 10.00 1.49
C THR A 82 5.10 9.36 0.10
N LEU A 83 6.25 9.33 -0.58
CA LEU A 83 6.40 8.60 -1.85
C LEU A 83 6.14 7.10 -1.68
N THR A 84 6.59 6.54 -0.55
CA THR A 84 6.32 5.15 -0.19
C THR A 84 4.83 4.90 0.04
N ALA A 85 4.15 5.78 0.77
CA ALA A 85 2.70 5.70 0.99
C ALA A 85 1.91 5.75 -0.32
N VAL A 86 2.29 6.64 -1.25
CA VAL A 86 1.68 6.70 -2.60
C VAL A 86 1.88 5.37 -3.32
N ARG A 87 3.08 4.80 -3.29
CA ARG A 87 3.33 3.51 -3.97
C ARG A 87 2.55 2.37 -3.34
N VAL A 88 2.44 2.29 -2.02
CA VAL A 88 1.65 1.26 -1.31
C VAL A 88 0.19 1.32 -1.74
N MET A 89 -0.36 2.53 -1.89
CA MET A 89 -1.73 2.73 -2.34
C MET A 89 -1.92 2.30 -3.81
N ASN A 90 -1.04 2.73 -4.71
CA ASN A 90 -1.07 2.29 -6.11
C ASN A 90 -0.96 0.76 -6.21
N ALA A 91 -0.05 0.16 -5.43
CA ALA A 91 0.10 -1.28 -5.36
C ALA A 91 -1.15 -1.99 -4.85
N SER A 92 -1.91 -1.37 -3.93
CA SER A 92 -3.18 -1.93 -3.46
C SER A 92 -4.25 -1.95 -4.56
N HIS A 93 -4.25 -0.95 -5.45
CA HIS A 93 -5.11 -0.93 -6.63
C HIS A 93 -4.68 -1.96 -7.67
N ASP A 94 -3.38 -2.04 -7.97
CA ASP A 94 -2.80 -3.04 -8.87
C ASP A 94 -3.13 -4.47 -8.37
N ASP A 95 -2.96 -4.71 -7.06
CA ASP A 95 -3.25 -5.99 -6.41
C ASP A 95 -4.72 -6.39 -6.53
N SER A 96 -5.64 -5.42 -6.46
CA SER A 96 -7.07 -5.67 -6.65
C SER A 96 -7.37 -6.14 -8.07
N ALA A 97 -6.76 -5.51 -9.08
CA ALA A 97 -6.91 -5.90 -10.48
C ALA A 97 -6.31 -7.28 -10.76
N LEU A 98 -5.13 -7.58 -10.19
CA LEU A 98 -4.50 -8.90 -10.29
C LEU A 98 -5.39 -9.99 -9.70
N ILE A 99 -6.01 -9.76 -8.53
CA ILE A 99 -6.91 -10.73 -7.90
C ILE A 99 -8.17 -10.96 -8.73
N LEU A 100 -8.76 -9.91 -9.32
CA LEU A 100 -9.92 -10.06 -10.21
C LEU A 100 -9.55 -10.92 -11.43
N GLY A 101 -8.39 -10.69 -12.05
CA GLY A 101 -7.87 -11.54 -13.12
C GLY A 101 -7.70 -13.00 -12.68
N MET A 102 -7.12 -13.23 -11.51
CA MET A 102 -6.99 -14.58 -10.94
C MET A 102 -8.34 -15.24 -10.65
N ASN A 103 -9.31 -14.51 -10.12
CA ASN A 103 -10.66 -15.01 -9.87
C ASN A 103 -11.35 -15.41 -11.19
N ARG A 104 -11.19 -14.61 -12.26
CA ARG A 104 -11.71 -14.93 -13.61
C ARG A 104 -11.10 -16.21 -14.16
N ILE A 105 -9.80 -16.43 -13.95
CA ILE A 105 -9.14 -17.69 -14.33
C ILE A 105 -9.69 -18.87 -13.50
N ARG A 106 -9.95 -18.69 -12.20
CA ARG A 106 -10.61 -19.72 -11.39
C ARG A 106 -12.02 -20.06 -11.89
N ALA A 107 -12.76 -19.07 -12.40
CA ALA A 107 -14.05 -19.33 -13.04
C ALA A 107 -13.90 -20.23 -14.27
N ALA A 108 -12.83 -20.03 -15.06
CA ALA A 108 -12.51 -20.89 -16.18
C ALA A 108 -12.12 -22.32 -15.75
N TYR A 109 -11.46 -22.49 -14.60
CA TYR A 109 -11.21 -23.82 -14.02
C TYR A 109 -12.51 -24.54 -13.67
N VAL A 110 -13.43 -23.85 -13.00
CA VAL A 110 -14.75 -24.39 -12.65
C VAL A 110 -15.57 -24.72 -13.91
N ALA A 111 -15.41 -23.93 -14.98
CA ALA A 111 -16.07 -24.22 -16.26
C ALA A 111 -15.49 -25.46 -16.97
N LEU A 112 -14.21 -25.79 -16.75
CA LEU A 112 -13.58 -26.99 -17.29
C LEU A 112 -13.96 -28.24 -16.46
N ASP A 113 -13.99 -28.12 -15.13
CA ASP A 113 -14.40 -29.18 -14.21
C ASP A 113 -15.20 -28.57 -13.05
N PRO A 114 -16.54 -28.66 -13.06
CA PRO A 114 -17.37 -28.13 -11.98
C PRO A 114 -17.07 -28.73 -10.61
N GLY A 115 -16.50 -29.95 -10.56
CA GLY A 115 -16.15 -30.64 -9.32
C GLY A 115 -15.07 -29.92 -8.51
N VAL A 116 -14.24 -29.09 -9.15
CA VAL A 116 -13.16 -28.38 -8.43
C VAL A 116 -13.68 -27.24 -7.55
N ALA A 117 -14.90 -26.77 -7.77
CA ALA A 117 -15.45 -25.58 -7.11
C ALA A 117 -15.47 -25.70 -5.58
N GLU A 118 -15.78 -26.88 -5.05
CA GLU A 118 -15.84 -27.13 -3.60
C GLU A 118 -14.46 -27.08 -2.92
N TYR A 119 -13.38 -27.26 -3.69
CA TYR A 119 -12.01 -27.27 -3.19
C TYR A 119 -11.35 -25.87 -3.24
N LEU A 120 -11.99 -24.88 -3.89
CA LEU A 120 -11.47 -23.52 -3.98
C LEU A 120 -11.75 -22.74 -2.69
N VAL A 121 -10.67 -22.44 -1.95
CA VAL A 121 -10.73 -21.57 -0.75
C VAL A 121 -11.03 -20.11 -1.12
N THR A 122 -10.54 -19.66 -2.27
CA THR A 122 -10.66 -18.28 -2.77
C THR A 122 -11.77 -18.17 -3.79
N SER A 123 -12.25 -16.95 -4.05
CA SER A 123 -13.38 -16.76 -4.97
C SER A 123 -13.00 -17.01 -6.42
N TRP A 124 -13.98 -17.46 -7.19
CA TRP A 124 -13.98 -17.46 -8.66
C TRP A 124 -14.89 -16.36 -9.24
N GLY A 125 -15.43 -15.47 -8.40
CA GLY A 125 -16.25 -14.34 -8.82
C GLY A 125 -15.40 -13.15 -9.27
N ASP A 126 -15.76 -12.58 -10.42
CA ASP A 126 -15.12 -11.38 -11.02
C ASP A 126 -15.89 -10.11 -10.63
N ASP A 127 -16.17 -9.96 -9.34
CA ASP A 127 -16.92 -8.86 -8.77
C ASP A 127 -16.32 -8.43 -7.42
N ARG A 128 -16.82 -7.31 -6.88
CA ARG A 128 -16.31 -6.78 -5.61
C ARG A 128 -16.49 -7.76 -4.45
N ALA A 129 -17.56 -8.56 -4.46
CA ALA A 129 -17.78 -9.58 -3.44
C ALA A 129 -16.74 -10.70 -3.55
N GLY A 130 -16.42 -11.15 -4.77
CA GLY A 130 -15.37 -12.12 -5.05
C GLY A 130 -13.98 -11.62 -4.68
N LEU A 131 -13.66 -10.36 -4.96
CA LEU A 131 -12.42 -9.72 -4.52
C LEU A 131 -12.28 -9.77 -2.99
N MET A 132 -13.30 -9.33 -2.26
CA MET A 132 -13.27 -9.34 -0.80
C MET A 132 -13.20 -10.75 -0.22
N ARG A 133 -13.92 -11.71 -0.81
CA ARG A 133 -13.84 -13.14 -0.43
C ARG A 133 -12.42 -13.68 -0.58
N THR A 134 -11.71 -13.30 -1.64
CA THR A 134 -10.31 -13.69 -1.85
C THR A 134 -9.39 -12.99 -0.84
N TYR A 135 -9.56 -11.69 -0.58
CA TYR A 135 -8.76 -10.97 0.42
C TYR A 135 -8.88 -11.52 1.83
N THR A 136 -10.09 -11.93 2.22
CA THR A 136 -10.33 -12.42 3.58
C THR A 136 -10.25 -13.93 3.71
N MET A 137 -9.92 -14.66 2.63
CA MET A 137 -9.95 -16.13 2.61
C MET A 137 -11.30 -16.69 3.09
N GLY A 138 -12.40 -16.02 2.73
CA GLY A 138 -13.75 -16.37 3.17
C GLY A 138 -14.11 -15.99 4.61
N LEU A 139 -13.17 -15.46 5.40
CA LEU A 139 -13.44 -14.99 6.76
C LEU A 139 -14.16 -13.64 6.77
N ARG A 140 -15.07 -13.42 7.72
CA ARG A 140 -15.67 -12.10 7.94
C ARG A 140 -14.71 -11.29 8.82
N ARG A 141 -14.10 -10.23 8.26
CA ARG A 141 -13.33 -9.23 9.00
C ARG A 141 -14.10 -7.92 9.05
N SER A 142 -14.05 -7.20 10.17
CA SER A 142 -14.61 -5.86 10.22
C SER A 142 -13.80 -4.92 9.33
N THR A 143 -14.46 -3.98 8.68
CA THR A 143 -13.81 -2.97 7.83
C THR A 143 -12.76 -2.19 8.62
N LEU A 144 -13.02 -1.92 9.90
CA LEU A 144 -12.07 -1.25 10.79
C LEU A 144 -10.79 -2.07 11.00
N SER A 145 -10.91 -3.37 11.27
CA SER A 145 -9.75 -4.26 11.41
C SER A 145 -8.93 -4.33 10.12
N HIS A 146 -9.60 -4.35 8.96
CA HIS A 146 -8.95 -4.34 7.66
C HIS A 146 -8.16 -3.05 7.40
N VAL A 147 -8.72 -1.89 7.75
CA VAL A 147 -8.07 -0.59 7.56
C VAL A 147 -6.91 -0.41 8.54
N ILE A 148 -7.12 -0.66 9.84
CA ILE A 148 -6.10 -0.47 10.87
C ILE A 148 -4.93 -1.44 10.67
N GLY A 149 -5.21 -2.70 10.31
CA GLY A 149 -4.19 -3.71 10.06
C GLY A 149 -3.50 -3.61 8.70
N SER A 150 -3.81 -2.60 7.89
CA SER A 150 -3.24 -2.45 6.55
C SER A 150 -1.80 -1.96 6.57
N THR A 151 -1.00 -2.40 5.59
CA THR A 151 0.35 -1.88 5.36
C THR A 151 0.34 -0.37 5.12
N SER A 152 -0.68 0.16 4.44
CA SER A 152 -0.85 1.61 4.22
C SER A 152 -0.99 2.38 5.54
N MET A 153 -1.80 1.88 6.48
CA MET A 153 -1.96 2.52 7.79
C MET A 153 -0.65 2.53 8.56
N PHE A 154 0.08 1.41 8.57
CA PHE A 154 1.39 1.33 9.21
C PHE A 154 2.36 2.42 8.69
N VAL A 155 2.51 2.54 7.37
CA VAL A 155 3.38 3.57 6.76
C VAL A 155 2.90 4.98 7.08
N ASN A 156 1.58 5.22 7.01
CA ASN A 156 1.02 6.55 7.27
C ASN A 156 1.16 6.99 8.73
N VAL A 157 1.10 6.06 9.69
CA VAL A 157 1.36 6.36 11.10
C VAL A 157 2.82 6.77 11.30
N VAL A 158 3.78 6.05 10.71
CA VAL A 158 5.20 6.42 10.76
C VAL A 158 5.42 7.81 10.16
N ASN A 159 4.85 8.06 8.97
CA ASN A 159 4.96 9.36 8.32
C ASN A 159 4.30 10.48 9.12
N ALA A 160 3.18 10.22 9.80
CA ALA A 160 2.52 11.19 10.67
C ALA A 160 3.40 11.59 11.85
N LEU A 161 4.13 10.63 12.45
CA LEU A 161 5.12 10.93 13.49
C LEU A 161 6.26 11.80 12.96
N VAL A 162 6.77 11.51 11.76
CA VAL A 162 7.81 12.32 11.12
C VAL A 162 7.30 13.72 10.78
N ALA A 163 6.07 13.83 10.25
CA ALA A 163 5.43 15.11 9.95
C ALA A 163 5.23 15.97 11.20
N GLY A 164 4.77 15.36 12.29
CA GLY A 164 4.63 16.05 13.57
C GLY A 164 5.97 16.49 14.16
N THR A 165 6.99 15.64 14.05
CA THR A 165 8.35 15.98 14.45
C THR A 165 8.88 17.17 13.65
N LEU A 166 8.71 17.17 12.32
CA LEU A 166 9.11 18.27 11.46
C LEU A 166 8.39 19.58 11.83
N GLY A 167 7.07 19.53 12.05
CA GLY A 167 6.28 20.69 12.48
C GLY A 167 6.77 21.27 13.80
N ALA A 168 7.06 20.42 14.78
CA ALA A 168 7.63 20.83 16.06
C ALA A 168 9.03 21.46 15.89
N LEU A 169 9.90 20.84 15.09
CA LEU A 169 11.25 21.36 14.83
C LEU A 169 11.21 22.75 14.19
N VAL A 170 10.32 22.96 13.21
CA VAL A 170 10.14 24.26 12.55
C VAL A 170 9.57 25.31 13.52
N ALA A 171 8.56 24.96 14.31
CA ALA A 171 7.99 25.87 15.31
C ALA A 171 9.05 26.30 16.36
N ASN A 172 9.81 25.33 16.87
CA ASN A 172 10.90 25.60 17.81
C ASN A 172 12.01 26.46 17.18
N ALA A 173 12.35 26.23 15.92
CA ALA A 173 13.33 27.06 15.19
C ALA A 173 12.84 28.51 15.01
N ALA A 174 11.53 28.73 14.91
CA ALA A 174 10.91 30.04 14.86
C ALA A 174 10.81 30.75 16.24
N GLY A 175 11.33 30.13 17.31
CA GLY A 175 11.31 30.72 18.66
C GLY A 175 9.98 30.54 19.39
N ALA A 176 9.11 29.62 18.95
CA ALA A 176 7.87 29.32 19.64
C ALA A 176 8.13 28.74 21.05
N SER A 177 7.19 28.95 21.96
CA SER A 177 7.25 28.33 23.30
C SER A 177 7.11 26.81 23.20
N ALA A 178 7.48 26.09 24.27
CA ALA A 178 7.36 24.64 24.34
C ALA A 178 5.91 24.16 24.11
N ALA A 179 4.93 24.86 24.69
CA ALA A 179 3.52 24.55 24.52
C ALA A 179 3.08 24.70 23.05
N VAL A 180 3.45 25.80 22.41
CA VAL A 180 3.12 26.04 20.99
C VAL A 180 3.80 25.00 20.09
N THR A 181 5.06 24.67 20.36
CA THR A 181 5.82 23.64 19.63
C THR A 181 5.13 22.28 19.69
N ALA A 182 4.69 21.85 20.89
CA ALA A 182 3.98 20.60 21.07
C ALA A 182 2.64 20.56 20.34
N VAL A 183 1.88 21.67 20.38
CA VAL A 183 0.61 21.81 19.66
C VAL A 183 0.82 21.75 18.15
N VAL A 184 1.77 22.52 17.60
CA VAL A 184 2.05 22.54 16.16
C VAL A 184 2.48 21.16 15.68
N GLY A 185 3.39 20.49 16.39
CA GLY A 185 3.80 19.14 16.04
C GLY A 185 2.64 18.14 16.05
N SER A 186 1.80 18.18 17.08
CA SER A 186 0.61 17.32 17.17
C SER A 186 -0.36 17.57 16.01
N LEU A 187 -0.62 18.84 15.69
CA LEU A 187 -1.49 19.22 14.59
C LEU A 187 -0.93 18.79 13.23
N CYS A 188 0.37 18.95 12.98
CA CYS A 188 1.00 18.50 11.74
C CYS A 188 0.89 16.98 11.55
N GLY A 189 1.13 16.19 12.60
CA GLY A 189 0.99 14.73 12.54
C GLY A 189 -0.46 14.29 12.30
N LEU A 190 -1.40 14.86 13.05
CA LEU A 190 -2.84 14.58 12.90
C LEU A 190 -3.36 15.01 11.52
N ALA A 191 -2.94 16.18 11.03
CA ALA A 191 -3.32 16.67 9.71
C ALA A 191 -2.78 15.76 8.60
N TYR A 192 -1.53 15.29 8.70
CA TYR A 192 -0.96 14.34 7.75
C TYR A 192 -1.78 13.04 7.72
N LEU A 193 -2.02 12.44 8.88
CA LEU A 193 -2.76 11.18 8.97
C LEU A 193 -4.21 11.35 8.49
N GLY A 194 -4.88 12.44 8.90
CA GLY A 194 -6.24 12.77 8.48
C GLY A 194 -6.35 12.98 6.97
N ALA A 195 -5.39 13.68 6.35
CA ALA A 195 -5.34 13.88 4.91
C ALA A 195 -5.22 12.54 4.16
N TRP A 196 -4.39 11.62 4.65
CA TRP A 196 -4.23 10.29 4.06
C TRP A 196 -5.45 9.39 4.23
N ILE A 197 -6.10 9.43 5.38
CA ILE A 197 -7.35 8.70 5.61
C ILE A 197 -8.45 9.22 4.67
N GLU A 198 -8.58 10.53 4.54
CA GLU A 198 -9.57 11.14 3.65
C GLU A 198 -9.27 10.86 2.17
N TYR A 199 -8.00 10.94 1.77
CA TYR A 199 -7.57 10.56 0.43
C TYR A 199 -7.93 9.10 0.13
N GLY A 200 -7.61 8.18 1.05
CA GLY A 200 -7.97 6.77 0.92
C GLY A 200 -9.48 6.60 0.80
N ARG A 201 -10.26 7.25 1.69
CA ARG A 201 -11.72 7.19 1.66
C ARG A 201 -12.28 7.57 0.29
N ARG A 202 -11.88 8.72 -0.26
CA ARG A 202 -12.34 9.20 -1.58
C ARG A 202 -12.05 8.21 -2.69
N THR A 203 -10.83 7.67 -2.70
CA THR A 203 -10.36 6.75 -3.74
C THR A 203 -11.13 5.41 -3.71
N PHE A 204 -11.61 4.96 -2.56
CA PHE A 204 -12.40 3.72 -2.43
C PHE A 204 -13.92 3.92 -2.49
N THR A 205 -14.43 5.16 -2.34
CA THR A 205 -15.86 5.50 -2.45
C THR A 205 -16.31 5.88 -3.86
N ASP A 206 -15.40 6.07 -4.83
CA ASP A 206 -15.74 6.26 -6.25
C ASP A 206 -15.36 5.04 -7.13
N PRO A 207 -16.14 3.95 -7.15
CA PRO A 207 -15.95 2.84 -8.09
C PRO A 207 -16.46 3.13 -9.52
N GLY A 208 -16.90 4.36 -9.83
CA GLY A 208 -17.72 4.65 -11.01
C GLY A 208 -16.98 5.01 -12.32
N ALA A 209 -15.68 5.28 -12.29
CA ALA A 209 -15.01 5.88 -13.46
C ALA A 209 -14.14 4.90 -14.30
N GLY A 210 -14.01 3.63 -13.89
CA GLY A 210 -13.01 2.72 -14.47
C GLY A 210 -13.53 1.53 -15.29
N VAL A 211 -14.85 1.28 -15.34
CA VAL A 211 -15.42 0.16 -16.09
C VAL A 211 -16.38 0.66 -17.15
N THR A 212 -15.89 1.49 -18.07
CA THR A 212 -16.44 1.45 -19.44
C THR A 212 -15.74 0.31 -20.16
N ARG A 213 -16.40 -0.85 -20.19
CA ARG A 213 -16.11 -1.88 -21.21
C ARG A 213 -16.31 -1.23 -22.57
N THR A 214 -15.23 -0.94 -23.27
CA THR A 214 -15.25 -0.71 -24.71
C THR A 214 -14.75 -1.98 -25.39
N GLY A 215 -15.64 -2.63 -26.16
CA GLY A 215 -15.33 -3.69 -27.11
C GLY A 215 -15.48 -5.10 -26.56
#